data_AF-A0A0D7CRD5-F1
#
_entry.id   AF-A0A0D7CRD5-F1
#
_cell.length_a   1.000
_cell.length_b   1.000
_cell.length_c   1.000
_cell.angle_alpha   90.00
_cell.angle_beta   90.00
_cell.angle_gamma   90.00
#
_symmetry.space_group_name_H-M   'P 1'
#
loop_
_entity.id
_entity.type
_entity.pdbx_description
1 polymer ?
#
loop_
_entity_poly.entity_id
_entity_poly.type
_entity_poly.pdbx_seq_one_letter_code
_entity_poly.pdbx_strand_id
1 'polypeptide(L)' 'MARANSAVSRGESIRAFRILPGEFSQESGLMTPSLKLRRAAIVRAYAAEIDALYARGEREPQPSRAERLGSPLLERG' A
#
# COMPACT_ATOMS: atom_id res chain seq x y z
N MET A 1 -5.65 -9.43 3.89
CA MET A 1 -5.19 -8.83 2.62
C MET A 1 -5.52 -9.65 1.38
N ALA A 2 -5.20 -10.96 1.32
CA ALA A 2 -5.44 -11.78 0.14
C ALA A 2 -6.90 -11.74 -0.39
N ARG A 3 -7.89 -11.74 0.51
CA ARG A 3 -9.32 -11.62 0.12
C ARG A 3 -9.74 -10.24 -0.38
N ALA A 4 -9.08 -9.16 0.05
CA ALA A 4 -9.38 -7.82 -0.47
C ALA A 4 -8.78 -7.63 -1.87
N ASN A 5 -7.56 -8.13 -2.07
CA ASN A 5 -6.87 -8.05 -3.37
C ASN A 5 -7.39 -9.06 -4.41
N SER A 6 -8.19 -10.07 -4.03
CA SER A 6 -8.70 -11.07 -4.98
C SER A 6 -9.77 -10.54 -5.94
N ALA A 7 -10.40 -9.40 -5.62
CA ALA A 7 -11.47 -8.81 -6.42
C ALA A 7 -10.98 -7.71 -7.38
N VAL A 8 -9.69 -7.39 -7.38
CA VAL A 8 -9.12 -6.25 -8.12
C VAL A 8 -7.95 -6.68 -8.99
N SER A 9 -7.60 -5.86 -9.97
CA SER A 9 -6.42 -6.14 -10.79
C SER A 9 -5.12 -6.08 -9.98
N ARG A 10 -4.03 -6.58 -10.57
CA ARG A 10 -2.70 -6.49 -9.97
C ARG A 10 -2.26 -5.02 -9.73
N GLY A 11 -2.66 -4.11 -10.62
CA GLY A 11 -2.35 -2.68 -10.50
C GLY A 11 -3.09 -2.02 -9.34
N GLU A 12 -4.31 -2.46 -9.06
CA GLU A 12 -5.19 -1.96 -8.00
C GLU A 12 -4.98 -2.68 -6.65
N SER A 13 -4.13 -3.71 -6.62
CA SER A 13 -3.83 -4.46 -5.41
C SER A 13 -3.15 -3.59 -4.35
N ILE A 14 -3.64 -3.66 -3.12
CA ILE A 14 -3.06 -2.97 -1.97
C ILE A 14 -1.70 -3.59 -1.65
N ARG A 15 -0.62 -2.81 -1.80
CA ARG A 15 0.78 -3.25 -1.56
C ARG A 15 1.25 -3.01 -0.13
N ALA A 16 0.78 -1.94 0.50
CA ALA A 16 1.07 -1.58 1.87
C ALA A 16 -0.09 -0.77 2.45
N PHE A 17 -0.23 -0.80 3.77
CA PHE A 17 -1.23 -0.03 4.51
C PHE A 17 -0.69 0.22 5.93
N ARG A 18 -1.22 1.26 6.57
CA ARG A 18 -0.94 1.58 7.96
C ARG A 18 -2.25 1.85 8.68
N ILE A 19 -2.35 1.34 9.91
CA ILE A 19 -3.44 1.69 10.82
C ILE A 19 -3.04 2.97 11.53
N LEU A 20 -3.88 3.99 11.43
CA LEU A 20 -3.69 5.26 12.10
C LEU A 20 -4.35 5.20 13.49
N PRO A 21 -3.78 5.88 14.50
CA PRO A 21 -4.36 5.91 15.84
C PRO A 21 -5.59 6.84 15.93
N GLY A 22 -5.78 7.74 14.97
CA GLY A 22 -6.86 8.73 14.94
C GLY A 22 -7.86 8.48 13.82
N GLU A 23 -9.10 8.91 14.07
CA GLU A 23 -10.18 8.86 13.08
C GLU A 23 -10.16 10.11 12.17
N PHE A 24 -10.77 9.98 10.99
CA PHE A 24 -11.14 11.16 10.21
C PHE A 24 -12.45 11.72 10.79
N SER A 25 -12.45 12.99 11.14
CA SER A 25 -13.63 13.64 11.71
C SER A 25 -13.84 15.04 11.11
N GLN A 26 -15.04 15.58 11.31
CA GLN A 26 -15.33 16.98 10.96
C GLN A 26 -14.58 17.95 11.88
N GLU A 27 -14.49 17.62 13.18
CA GLU A 27 -13.82 18.41 14.21
C GLU A 27 -12.32 18.60 13.92
N SER A 28 -11.65 17.53 13.46
CA SER A 28 -10.26 17.58 13.01
C SER A 28 -10.08 18.26 11.64
N GLY A 29 -11.16 18.69 10.99
CA GLY A 29 -11.12 19.30 9.66
C GLY A 29 -10.78 18.32 8.53
N LEU A 30 -10.83 17.00 8.79
CA LEU A 30 -10.49 15.96 7.81
C LEU A 30 -11.70 15.49 6.99
N MET A 31 -12.90 15.92 7.36
CA MET A 31 -14.15 15.63 6.65
C MET A 31 -14.93 16.91 6.33
N THR A 32 -15.82 16.85 5.33
CA THR A 32 -16.86 17.86 5.10
C THR A 32 -18.01 17.66 6.08
N PRO A 33 -18.88 18.67 6.27
CA PRO A 33 -20.13 18.49 7.02
C PRO A 33 -21.01 17.33 6.52
N SER A 34 -20.93 17.04 5.23
CA SER A 34 -21.57 15.90 4.57
C SER A 34 -20.79 14.58 4.64
N LEU A 35 -19.83 14.46 5.56
CA LEU A 35 -19.01 13.26 5.81
C LEU A 35 -18.13 12.80 4.64
N LYS A 36 -17.83 13.66 3.67
CA LYS A 36 -16.84 13.36 2.63
C LYS A 36 -15.43 13.65 3.13
N LEU A 37 -14.47 12.80 2.75
CA LEU A 37 -13.07 13.01 3.10
C LEU A 37 -12.48 14.25 2.40
N ARG A 38 -11.78 15.09 3.17
CA ARG A 38 -10.99 16.20 2.64
C ARG A 38 -9.58 15.72 2.31
N ARG A 39 -9.41 15.11 1.13
CA ARG A 39 -8.14 14.45 0.72
C ARG A 39 -6.90 15.31 0.94
N ALA A 40 -6.92 16.59 0.56
CA ALA A 40 -5.77 17.47 0.73
C ALA A 40 -5.40 17.73 2.21
N ALA A 41 -6.40 17.80 3.09
CA ALA A 41 -6.16 17.95 4.53
C ALA A 41 -5.58 16.66 5.13
N ILE A 42 -6.12 15.51 4.74
CA ILE A 42 -5.65 14.18 5.17
C ILE A 42 -4.20 13.95 4.72
N VAL A 43 -3.87 14.25 3.46
CA VAL A 43 -2.51 14.10 2.94
C VAL A 43 -1.52 14.96 3.73
N ARG A 44 -1.89 16.20 4.07
CA ARG A 44 -1.03 17.06 4.90
C ARG A 44 -0.89 16.54 6.33
N ALA A 45 -1.99 16.11 6.95
CA ALA A 45 -1.99 15.64 8.34
C ALA A 45 -1.17 14.35 8.54
N TYR A 46 -1.12 13.48 7.52
CA TYR A 46 -0.48 12.17 7.58
C TYR A 46 0.67 12.01 6.56
N ALA A 47 1.33 13.11 6.20
CA ALA A 47 2.40 13.10 5.21
C ALA A 47 3.53 12.13 5.60
N ALA A 48 3.94 12.14 6.87
CA ALA A 48 5.01 11.28 7.37
C ALA A 48 4.66 9.78 7.26
N GLU A 49 3.42 9.39 7.56
CA GLU A 49 2.96 8.02 7.45
C GLU A 49 2.89 7.55 6.00
N ILE A 50 2.47 8.44 5.09
CA ILE A 50 2.43 8.20 3.65
C ILE A 50 3.85 8.03 3.11
N ASP A 51 4.76 8.93 3.44
CA ASP A 51 6.15 8.88 3.01
C ASP A 51 6.83 7.60 3.51
N ALA A 52 6.59 7.21 4.76
CA ALA A 52 7.10 5.96 5.32
C ALA A 52 6.55 4.71 4.61
N LEU A 53 5.33 4.75 4.06
CA LEU A 53 4.78 3.64 3.27
C LEU A 53 5.50 3.52 1.92
N TYR A 54 5.83 4.65 1.28
CA TYR A 54 6.56 4.66 0.01
C TYR A 54 8.04 4.30 0.20
N ALA A 55 8.70 4.83 1.22
CA ALA A 55 10.09 4.48 1.54
C ALA A 55 10.26 2.98 1.85
N ARG A 56 9.27 2.34 2.50
CA ARG A 56 9.24 0.88 2.70
C ARG A 56 8.89 0.10 1.43
N GLY A 57 8.17 0.75 0.50
CA GLY A 57 7.72 0.19 -0.77
C GLY A 57 8.84 0.03 -1.80
N GLU A 58 9.98 0.69 -1.59
CA GLU A 58 11.27 0.39 -2.21
C GLU A 58 11.81 -0.96 -1.70
N ARG A 59 11.02 -2.02 -1.85
CA ARG A 59 11.55 -3.38 -1.78
C ARG A 59 12.41 -3.59 -3.01
N GLU A 60 13.59 -4.15 -2.75
CA GLU A 60 14.56 -4.70 -3.68
C GLU A 60 13.93 -5.15 -5.00
N PRO A 61 14.51 -4.76 -6.16
CA PRO A 61 13.95 -5.10 -7.46
C PRO A 61 13.61 -6.58 -7.49
N GLN A 62 12.32 -6.87 -7.63
CA GLN A 62 11.84 -8.24 -7.68
C GLN A 62 12.55 -8.92 -8.84
N PRO A 63 13.28 -10.03 -8.62
CA PRO A 63 13.98 -10.71 -9.69
C PRO A 63 12.98 -11.00 -10.81
N SER A 64 13.41 -10.67 -12.01
CA SER A 64 12.68 -10.87 -13.24
C SER A 64 12.16 -12.30 -13.32
N ARG A 65 11.12 -12.51 -14.15
CA ARG A 65 10.58 -13.85 -14.38
C ARG A 65 11.66 -14.82 -14.89
N ALA A 66 12.67 -14.33 -15.61
CA ALA A 66 13.82 -15.12 -16.06
C ALA A 66 14.69 -15.61 -14.89
N GLU A 67 14.98 -14.74 -13.92
CA GLU A 67 15.79 -15.09 -12.73
C GLU A 67 15.07 -16.04 -11.77
N ARG A 68 13.74 -15.94 -11.64
CA ARG A 68 12.95 -16.88 -10.82
C ARG A 68 12.78 -18.27 -11.45
N LEU A 69 12.87 -18.37 -12.77
CA LEU A 69 12.81 -19.64 -13.51
C LEU A 69 14.21 -20.28 -13.69
N GLY A 70 15.28 -19.59 -13.30
CA GLY A 70 16.65 -20.09 -13.29
C GLY A 70 17.04 -20.91 -12.05
N SER A 71 16.08 -21.50 -11.33
CA SER A 71 16.40 -22.51 -10.32
C SER A 71 16.75 -23.81 -11.05
N PRO A 72 17.97 -24.35 -10.89
CA PRO A 72 18.38 -25.55 -11.62
C PRO A 72 17.54 -26.74 -11.13
N LEU A 73 16.66 -27.23 -12.00
CA LEU A 73 16.29 -28.64 -12.03
C LEU A 73 17.49 -29.43 -12.58
N LEU A 74 18.58 -29.46 -11.83
CA LEU A 74 19.73 -30.34 -12.00
C LEU A 74 20.14 -30.74 -10.59
N GLU A 75 20.59 -31.99 -10.43
CA GLU A 75 20.85 -32.69 -9.15
C GLU A 75 19.65 -33.46 -8.57
N ARG A 76 19.07 -34.37 -9.37
CA ARG A 76 18.86 -35.75 -8.90
C ARG A 76 19.18 -36.70 -10.06
N GLY A 77 20.38 -37.29 -9.98
CA GLY A 77 20.68 -38.56 -10.62
C GLY A 77 19.95 -39.71 -9.93
#